data_AF-A0A9Q1BEW3-F1
#
_entry.id   AF-A0A9Q1BEW3-F1
#
_cell.length_a   1.000
_cell.length_b   1.000
_cell.length_c   1.000
_cell.angle_alpha   90.00
_cell.angle_beta   90.00
_cell.angle_gamma   90.00
#
_symmetry.space_group_name_H-M   'P 1'
#
loop_
_entity.id
_entity.type
_entity.pdbx_description
1 polymer ?
#
loop_
_entity_poly.entity_id
_entity_poly.type
_entity_poly.pdbx_seq_one_letter_code
_entity_poly.pdbx_strand_id
1 'polypeptide(L)'
;MLFTKLILFLLISLPGQVIRTANGSHQRTLPDLRSFKVHGIVGRFVVSRDALEREIQSRKQQDGVCGEDVKIQLPQSLPHSSYNASYQGEILISYGTIIDETLAAGLSDDVKEQVSTSFQLFLVLLPLVIDMTDEHVDLFLRHFSNSTKKITHPYSTNSSELIQVDSIEEEDDGTVTIRLGDDVMVFQIQNDVKCKGETKVTKDFDKVTGKYLKGTNYPLPFDWGCGLFGSQVSFCELLNGFQCEIARVGGDVCTVTTTTISERCPATMKIVNMTGVFREMIPFLAETVPNESFEAELVDRHHSTGIAYPCLTT
;
A
#
# COMPACT_ATOMS: atom_id res chain seq x y z
N MET A 1 -17.97 27.29 -47.76
CA MET A 1 -18.83 28.05 -46.83
C MET A 1 -20.07 27.21 -46.52
N LEU A 2 -20.11 26.54 -45.38
CA LEU A 2 -21.19 26.68 -44.38
C LEU A 2 -20.86 25.80 -43.18
N PHE A 3 -20.88 26.45 -42.02
CA PHE A 3 -20.66 25.90 -40.69
C PHE A 3 -21.66 24.80 -40.35
N THR A 4 -21.18 23.71 -39.73
CA THR A 4 -22.04 22.86 -38.90
C THR A 4 -21.51 22.93 -37.47
N LYS A 5 -22.36 23.47 -36.59
CA LYS A 5 -22.05 23.79 -35.20
C LYS A 5 -21.75 22.52 -34.40
N LEU A 6 -20.59 22.54 -33.76
CA LEU A 6 -20.21 21.69 -32.64
C LEU A 6 -21.09 22.09 -31.44
N ILE A 7 -21.98 21.19 -30.99
CA ILE A 7 -22.58 21.30 -29.65
C ILE A 7 -21.78 20.36 -28.76
N LEU A 8 -20.91 20.98 -27.98
CA LEU A 8 -20.16 20.38 -26.88
C LEU A 8 -21.16 20.12 -25.75
N PHE A 9 -21.60 18.86 -25.57
CA PHE A 9 -22.20 18.44 -24.32
C PHE A 9 -21.07 17.92 -23.42
N LEU A 10 -20.70 18.74 -22.43
CA LEU A 10 -20.11 18.27 -21.19
C LEU A 10 -21.08 17.25 -20.58
N LEU A 11 -20.73 15.98 -20.62
CA LEU A 11 -21.26 14.99 -19.69
C LEU A 11 -20.29 14.93 -18.52
N ILE A 12 -20.66 15.64 -17.45
CA ILE A 12 -20.16 15.45 -16.10
C ILE A 12 -20.47 14.00 -15.74
N SER A 13 -19.45 13.13 -15.70
CA SER A 13 -19.60 11.78 -15.16
C SER A 13 -19.71 11.87 -13.63
N LEU A 14 -20.84 11.40 -13.09
CA LEU A 14 -21.07 11.23 -11.66
C LEU A 14 -19.99 10.33 -11.02
N PRO A 15 -19.62 10.54 -9.74
CA PRO A 15 -18.58 9.77 -9.06
C PRO A 15 -19.17 8.45 -8.52
N GLY A 16 -18.54 7.33 -8.87
CA GLY A 16 -18.82 6.00 -8.34
C GLY A 16 -19.25 4.99 -9.41
N GLN A 17 -18.34 4.10 -9.78
CA GLN A 17 -18.70 2.90 -10.55
C GLN A 17 -19.12 1.80 -9.56
N VAL A 18 -20.33 1.27 -9.74
CA VAL A 18 -20.81 0.08 -9.02
C VAL A 18 -20.47 -1.13 -9.88
N ILE A 19 -19.54 -1.96 -9.43
CA ILE A 19 -19.20 -3.23 -10.10
C ILE A 19 -20.00 -4.33 -9.42
N ARG A 20 -20.78 -5.11 -10.19
CA ARG A 20 -21.48 -6.29 -9.67
C ARG A 20 -20.49 -7.45 -9.58
N THR A 21 -20.23 -7.95 -8.38
CA THR A 21 -19.58 -9.26 -8.21
C THR A 21 -20.62 -10.38 -8.39
N ALA A 22 -20.16 -11.58 -8.72
CA ALA A 22 -21.00 -12.70 -9.13
C ALA A 22 -22.00 -13.20 -8.06
N ASN A 23 -21.88 -12.76 -6.79
CA ASN A 23 -22.68 -13.24 -5.66
C ASN A 23 -23.69 -12.23 -5.09
N GLY A 24 -23.91 -11.07 -5.74
CA GLY A 24 -25.01 -10.18 -5.37
C GLY A 24 -24.75 -9.19 -4.23
N SER A 25 -23.55 -9.19 -3.62
CA SER A 25 -23.06 -8.04 -2.86
C SER A 25 -22.54 -6.96 -3.81
N HIS A 26 -22.95 -5.71 -3.59
CA HIS A 26 -22.54 -4.59 -4.43
C HIS A 26 -21.28 -3.96 -3.86
N GLN A 27 -20.10 -4.36 -4.36
CA GLN A 27 -18.89 -3.59 -4.13
C GLN A 27 -19.03 -2.24 -4.83
N ARG A 28 -18.80 -1.18 -4.07
CA ARG A 28 -18.74 0.19 -4.57
C ARG A 28 -17.29 0.63 -4.65
N THR A 29 -16.91 1.21 -5.79
CA THR A 29 -15.58 1.76 -6.01
C THR A 29 -15.68 3.27 -6.24
N LEU A 30 -14.91 4.03 -5.47
CA LEU A 30 -14.69 5.46 -5.63
C LEU A 30 -13.25 5.65 -6.14
N PRO A 31 -13.02 5.68 -7.47
CA PRO A 31 -11.68 5.77 -8.03
C PRO A 31 -11.11 7.20 -7.94
N ASP A 32 -9.80 7.31 -8.18
CA ASP A 32 -9.11 8.57 -8.48
C ASP A 32 -9.34 9.71 -7.46
N LEU A 33 -9.37 9.35 -6.18
CA LEU A 33 -9.53 10.29 -5.07
C LEU A 33 -8.24 11.06 -4.75
N ARG A 34 -7.07 10.42 -4.89
CA ARG A 34 -5.76 11.01 -4.59
C ARG A 34 -4.73 10.63 -5.65
N SER A 35 -3.81 11.55 -5.95
CA SER A 35 -2.63 11.35 -6.78
C SER A 35 -1.39 11.51 -5.94
N PHE A 36 -0.41 10.64 -6.16
CA PHE A 36 0.87 10.70 -5.47
C PHE A 36 1.98 10.07 -6.30
N LYS A 37 3.21 10.41 -5.94
CA LYS A 37 4.42 9.81 -6.48
C LYS A 37 5.12 8.96 -5.44
N VAL A 38 5.79 7.92 -5.91
CA VAL A 38 6.68 7.08 -5.11
C VAL A 38 8.00 6.98 -5.83
N HIS A 39 9.08 7.28 -5.11
CA HIS A 39 10.44 7.00 -5.55
C HIS A 39 11.11 6.15 -4.47
N GLY A 40 11.48 4.92 -4.78
CA GLY A 40 11.99 4.00 -3.76
C GLY A 40 12.32 2.62 -4.31
N ILE A 41 12.65 1.70 -3.42
CA ILE A 41 12.84 0.28 -3.72
C ILE A 41 11.64 -0.52 -3.22
N VAL A 42 11.28 -1.55 -3.97
CA VAL A 42 10.41 -2.62 -3.48
C VAL A 42 11.14 -3.95 -3.61
N GLY A 43 11.20 -4.71 -2.52
CA GLY A 43 11.84 -6.02 -2.45
C GLY A 43 10.85 -7.09 -1.97
N ARG A 44 10.99 -8.30 -2.51
CA ARG A 44 10.18 -9.47 -2.19
C ARG A 44 11.01 -10.49 -1.44
N PHE A 45 10.55 -10.91 -0.27
CA PHE A 45 11.27 -11.81 0.63
C PHE A 45 10.49 -13.11 0.81
N VAL A 46 11.21 -14.24 0.75
CA VAL A 46 10.63 -15.54 1.10
C VAL A 46 10.67 -15.69 2.61
N VAL A 47 9.51 -16.00 3.20
CA VAL A 47 9.36 -16.18 4.65
C VAL A 47 8.64 -17.48 4.98
N SER A 48 8.50 -17.82 6.27
CA SER A 48 7.71 -18.99 6.70
C SER A 48 6.23 -18.79 6.41
N ARG A 49 5.62 -19.74 5.69
CA ARG A 49 4.17 -19.73 5.43
C ARG A 49 3.37 -19.74 6.73
N ASP A 50 3.70 -20.67 7.63
CA ASP A 50 3.02 -20.83 8.92
C ASP A 50 3.05 -19.54 9.75
N ALA A 51 4.14 -18.77 9.68
CA ALA A 51 4.24 -17.49 10.37
C ALA A 51 3.25 -16.46 9.81
N LEU A 52 3.11 -16.39 8.49
CA LEU A 52 2.16 -15.50 7.83
C LEU A 52 0.71 -15.95 8.03
N GLU A 53 0.44 -17.24 7.99
CA GLU A 53 -0.90 -17.77 8.29
C GLU A 53 -1.30 -17.44 9.72
N ARG A 54 -0.38 -17.54 10.69
CA ARG A 54 -0.63 -17.09 12.07
C ARG A 54 -0.94 -15.59 12.15
N GLU A 55 -0.24 -14.75 11.40
CA GLU A 55 -0.54 -13.30 11.35
C GLU A 55 -1.95 -13.06 10.80
N ILE A 56 -2.33 -13.72 9.70
CA ILE A 56 -3.69 -13.63 9.14
C ILE A 56 -4.75 -14.06 10.16
N GLN A 57 -4.54 -15.20 10.83
CA GLN A 57 -5.48 -15.68 11.84
C GLN A 57 -5.58 -14.75 13.04
N SER A 58 -4.46 -14.19 13.49
CA SER A 58 -4.44 -13.17 14.55
C SER A 58 -5.30 -11.96 14.18
N ARG A 59 -5.18 -11.45 12.94
CA ARG A 59 -5.99 -10.33 12.44
C ARG A 59 -7.49 -10.66 12.40
N LYS A 60 -7.85 -11.86 11.94
CA LYS A 60 -9.26 -12.31 11.96
C LYS A 60 -9.82 -12.42 13.37
N GLN A 61 -9.02 -12.89 14.33
CA GLN A 61 -9.44 -12.98 15.74
C GLN A 61 -9.57 -11.62 16.42
N GLN A 62 -8.78 -10.63 15.99
CA GLN A 62 -8.90 -9.25 16.45
C GLN A 62 -10.14 -8.55 15.88
N ASP A 63 -10.66 -9.01 14.75
CA ASP A 63 -11.89 -8.54 14.14
C ASP A 63 -13.13 -9.17 14.78
N GLY A 64 -13.60 -8.55 15.86
CA GLY A 64 -14.83 -8.95 16.54
C GLY A 64 -16.13 -8.63 15.77
N VAL A 65 -16.05 -8.05 14.56
CA VAL A 65 -17.23 -7.65 13.77
C VAL A 65 -17.42 -8.57 12.57
N CYS A 66 -16.41 -8.69 11.71
CA CYS A 66 -16.50 -9.40 10.43
C CYS A 66 -15.50 -10.58 10.31
N GLY A 67 -14.73 -10.89 11.36
CA GLY A 67 -13.57 -11.79 11.26
C GLY A 67 -13.87 -13.17 10.68
N GLU A 68 -15.04 -13.73 11.01
CA GLU A 68 -15.50 -15.03 10.50
C GLU A 68 -15.93 -14.98 9.02
N ASP A 69 -16.40 -13.82 8.55
CA ASP A 69 -16.86 -13.60 7.18
C ASP A 69 -15.70 -13.25 6.22
N VAL A 70 -14.53 -12.86 6.76
CA VAL A 70 -13.34 -12.54 5.96
C VAL A 70 -12.63 -13.80 5.46
N LYS A 71 -12.72 -14.05 4.16
CA LYS A 71 -12.10 -15.19 3.47
C LYS A 71 -10.86 -14.76 2.68
N ILE A 72 -9.78 -14.49 3.41
CA ILE A 72 -8.44 -14.23 2.86
C ILE A 72 -7.49 -15.39 3.17
N GLN A 73 -6.59 -15.67 2.22
CA GLN A 73 -5.51 -16.66 2.33
C GLN A 73 -4.24 -16.20 1.61
N LEU A 74 -3.13 -16.91 1.85
CA LEU A 74 -1.89 -16.69 1.12
C LEU A 74 -1.96 -17.27 -0.29
N PRO A 75 -1.36 -16.60 -1.30
CA PRO A 75 -1.26 -17.13 -2.65
C PRO A 75 -0.62 -18.54 -2.71
N GLN A 76 -1.07 -19.37 -3.67
CA GLN A 76 -0.58 -20.74 -3.85
C GLN A 76 0.56 -20.87 -4.86
N SER A 77 0.81 -19.85 -5.67
CA SER A 77 1.92 -19.84 -6.64
C SER A 77 2.55 -18.45 -6.71
N LEU A 78 3.87 -18.42 -6.85
CA LEU A 78 4.62 -17.22 -7.19
C LEU A 78 5.17 -17.40 -8.61
N PRO A 79 5.14 -16.36 -9.45
CA PRO A 79 5.40 -16.55 -10.87
C PRO A 79 6.86 -16.96 -11.20
N HIS A 80 7.83 -16.90 -10.26
CA HIS A 80 9.26 -17.02 -10.64
C HIS A 80 10.28 -17.67 -9.68
N SER A 81 9.90 -18.46 -8.69
CA SER A 81 10.89 -19.11 -7.81
C SER A 81 10.69 -20.61 -7.69
N SER A 82 11.75 -21.34 -7.34
CA SER A 82 11.75 -22.74 -6.91
C SER A 82 11.06 -22.94 -5.55
N TYR A 83 10.08 -22.09 -5.28
CA TYR A 83 9.39 -21.91 -4.02
C TYR A 83 8.41 -23.03 -3.79
N ASN A 84 8.44 -23.57 -2.58
CA ASN A 84 7.47 -24.55 -2.15
C ASN A 84 6.35 -23.85 -1.37
N ALA A 85 5.24 -23.61 -2.05
CA ALA A 85 4.06 -22.94 -1.50
C ALA A 85 3.42 -23.66 -0.31
N SER A 86 3.81 -24.91 -0.01
CA SER A 86 3.36 -25.62 1.19
C SER A 86 4.06 -25.15 2.47
N TYR A 87 5.25 -24.55 2.38
CA TYR A 87 6.06 -24.18 3.56
C TYR A 87 6.54 -22.74 3.54
N GLN A 88 6.59 -22.15 2.36
CA GLN A 88 7.08 -20.79 2.15
C GLN A 88 5.91 -19.85 1.86
N GLY A 89 6.13 -18.59 2.19
CA GLY A 89 5.26 -17.44 2.00
C GLY A 89 6.06 -16.24 1.47
N GLU A 90 5.40 -15.12 1.21
CA GLU A 90 6.05 -13.90 0.74
C GLU A 90 5.66 -12.68 1.57
N ILE A 91 6.63 -11.80 1.78
CA ILE A 91 6.43 -10.43 2.25
C ILE A 91 7.05 -9.46 1.24
N LEU A 92 6.37 -8.34 1.00
CA LEU A 92 6.93 -7.20 0.29
C LEU A 92 7.43 -6.19 1.30
N ILE A 93 8.59 -5.63 1.00
CA ILE A 93 9.14 -4.48 1.69
C ILE A 93 9.24 -3.37 0.67
N SER A 94 8.63 -2.23 0.96
CA SER A 94 8.80 -1.00 0.19
C SER A 94 9.52 0.03 1.05
N TYR A 95 10.54 0.66 0.49
CA TYR A 95 11.27 1.75 1.14
C TYR A 95 11.47 2.88 0.16
N GLY A 96 11.07 4.09 0.52
CA GLY A 96 11.34 5.25 -0.30
C GLY A 96 10.60 6.50 0.13
N THR A 97 10.57 7.48 -0.76
CA THR A 97 9.88 8.74 -0.56
C THR A 97 8.52 8.71 -1.25
N ILE A 98 7.48 9.11 -0.52
CA ILE A 98 6.14 9.35 -1.06
C ILE A 98 5.90 10.85 -1.10
N ILE A 99 5.39 11.34 -2.24
CA ILE A 99 4.96 12.74 -2.42
C ILE A 99 3.47 12.73 -2.75
N ASP A 100 2.64 13.23 -1.84
CA ASP A 100 1.20 13.33 -2.02
C ASP A 100 0.80 14.64 -2.69
N GLU A 101 0.54 14.57 -3.99
CA GLU A 101 0.27 15.74 -4.83
C GLU A 101 -1.13 16.30 -4.56
N THR A 102 -2.12 15.44 -4.36
CA THR A 102 -3.49 15.86 -4.06
C THR A 102 -3.56 16.58 -2.73
N LEU A 103 -2.92 16.05 -1.69
CA LEU A 103 -2.89 16.66 -0.39
C LEU A 103 -2.11 17.98 -0.42
N ALA A 104 -0.93 18.02 -1.06
CA ALA A 104 -0.16 19.25 -1.22
C ALA A 104 -0.94 20.38 -1.90
N ALA A 105 -1.78 20.06 -2.88
CA ALA A 105 -2.61 21.03 -3.59
C ALA A 105 -3.86 21.47 -2.80
N GLY A 106 -4.39 20.61 -1.93
CA GLY A 106 -5.67 20.83 -1.25
C GLY A 106 -5.57 21.39 0.18
N LEU A 107 -4.41 21.30 0.83
CA LEU A 107 -4.26 21.77 2.21
C LEU A 107 -4.33 23.30 2.32
N SER A 108 -5.04 23.80 3.34
CA SER A 108 -4.94 25.18 3.79
C SER A 108 -3.61 25.44 4.49
N ASP A 109 -3.20 26.70 4.55
CA ASP A 109 -1.89 27.08 5.12
C ASP A 109 -1.75 26.66 6.59
N ASP A 110 -2.82 26.75 7.37
CA ASP A 110 -2.85 26.35 8.79
C ASP A 110 -2.60 24.84 9.01
N VAL A 111 -2.93 24.00 8.02
CA VAL A 111 -2.78 22.54 8.11
C VAL A 111 -1.45 22.06 7.51
N LYS A 112 -0.86 22.81 6.56
CA LYS A 112 0.45 22.49 5.94
C LYS A 112 1.59 22.41 6.96
N GLU A 113 1.49 23.14 8.07
CA GLU A 113 2.49 23.07 9.14
C GLU A 113 2.40 21.77 9.95
N GLN A 114 1.23 21.12 9.99
CA GLN A 114 0.94 19.97 10.86
C GLN A 114 1.11 18.62 10.14
N VAL A 115 1.02 18.62 8.81
CA VAL A 115 0.91 17.41 8.00
C VAL A 115 2.04 17.34 6.99
N SER A 116 2.63 16.16 6.83
CA SER A 116 3.63 15.92 5.80
C SER A 116 2.97 15.53 4.48
N THR A 117 3.38 16.21 3.41
CA THR A 117 3.01 15.87 2.02
C THR A 117 4.15 15.21 1.27
N SER A 118 5.34 15.16 1.86
CA SER A 118 6.51 14.43 1.35
C SER A 118 7.21 13.76 2.52
N PHE A 119 7.38 12.45 2.49
CA PHE A 119 7.95 11.71 3.62
C PHE A 119 8.62 10.41 3.16
N GLN A 120 9.67 10.02 3.88
CA GLN A 120 10.24 8.68 3.78
C GLN A 120 9.33 7.69 4.50
N LEU A 121 9.15 6.52 3.90
CA LEU A 121 8.32 5.45 4.41
C LEU A 121 9.02 4.10 4.19
N PHE A 122 9.18 3.34 5.26
CA PHE A 122 9.40 1.90 5.19
C PHE A 122 8.08 1.20 5.43
N LEU A 123 7.72 0.27 4.55
CA LEU A 123 6.43 -0.39 4.54
C LEU A 123 6.61 -1.90 4.38
N VAL A 124 5.92 -2.66 5.23
CA VAL A 124 5.83 -4.12 5.14
C VAL A 124 4.43 -4.49 4.69
N LEU A 125 4.33 -5.23 3.59
CA LEU A 125 3.07 -5.72 3.03
C LEU A 125 3.05 -7.23 2.93
N LEU A 126 1.87 -7.80 3.13
CA LEU A 126 1.58 -9.21 2.95
C LEU A 126 0.61 -9.40 1.79
N PRO A 127 1.04 -10.01 0.67
CA PRO A 127 0.15 -10.39 -0.41
C PRO A 127 -0.82 -11.47 0.03
N LEU A 128 -2.09 -11.26 -0.31
CA LEU A 128 -3.19 -12.17 -0.05
C LEU A 128 -4.01 -12.35 -1.32
N VAL A 129 -4.83 -13.40 -1.32
CA VAL A 129 -5.96 -13.56 -2.24
C VAL A 129 -7.24 -13.66 -1.44
N ILE A 130 -8.32 -13.13 -2.00
CA ILE A 130 -9.68 -13.28 -1.47
C ILE A 130 -10.24 -14.59 -2.01
N ASP A 131 -10.48 -15.57 -1.14
CA ASP A 131 -10.81 -16.96 -1.50
C ASP A 131 -11.99 -17.08 -2.48
N MET A 132 -12.97 -16.18 -2.37
CA MET A 132 -14.21 -16.24 -3.14
C MET A 132 -14.08 -15.68 -4.56
N THR A 133 -13.14 -14.76 -4.78
CA THR A 133 -13.01 -14.02 -6.04
C THR A 133 -11.67 -14.22 -6.72
N ASP A 134 -10.70 -14.82 -6.03
CA ASP A 134 -9.29 -14.90 -6.44
C ASP A 134 -8.67 -13.51 -6.69
N GLU A 135 -9.28 -12.45 -6.15
CA GLU A 135 -8.74 -11.10 -6.23
C GLU A 135 -7.55 -10.97 -5.29
N HIS A 136 -6.45 -10.43 -5.81
CA HIS A 136 -5.26 -10.10 -5.03
C HIS A 136 -5.47 -8.83 -4.20
N VAL A 137 -5.01 -8.86 -2.96
CA VAL A 137 -5.01 -7.72 -2.04
C VAL A 137 -3.76 -7.74 -1.17
N ASP A 138 -3.16 -6.58 -0.96
CA ASP A 138 -2.03 -6.43 -0.04
C ASP A 138 -2.54 -6.00 1.34
N LEU A 139 -2.18 -6.76 2.36
CA LEU A 139 -2.38 -6.37 3.75
C LEU A 139 -1.17 -5.54 4.20
N PHE A 140 -1.39 -4.28 4.55
CA PHE A 140 -0.35 -3.43 5.12
C PHE A 140 -0.14 -3.80 6.59
N LEU A 141 1.05 -4.33 6.90
CA LEU A 141 1.34 -4.85 8.23
C LEU A 141 1.98 -3.80 9.14
N ARG A 142 3.00 -3.10 8.65
CA ARG A 142 3.76 -2.09 9.43
C ARG A 142 4.29 -0.98 8.55
N HIS A 143 4.36 0.22 9.13
CA HIS A 143 4.81 1.43 8.47
C HIS A 143 5.73 2.19 9.42
N PHE A 144 6.91 2.58 8.95
CA PHE A 144 7.85 3.41 9.73
C PHE A 144 8.19 4.67 8.96
N SER A 145 8.22 5.80 9.66
CA SER A 145 8.65 7.08 9.11
C SER A 145 9.32 7.93 10.18
N ASN A 146 10.36 8.66 9.81
CA ASN A 146 11.01 9.68 10.66
C ASN A 146 10.32 11.05 10.55
N SER A 147 9.14 11.15 9.90
CA SER A 147 8.45 12.42 9.78
C SER A 147 7.98 12.93 11.14
N THR A 148 8.37 14.16 11.46
CA THR A 148 7.93 14.89 12.67
C THR A 148 6.51 15.42 12.55
N LYS A 149 5.95 15.44 11.33
CA LYS A 149 4.57 15.84 11.06
C LYS A 149 3.67 14.62 10.93
N LYS A 150 2.36 14.82 11.09
CA LYS A 150 1.39 13.73 10.88
C LYS A 150 1.41 13.30 9.41
N ILE A 151 1.37 11.99 9.16
CA ILE A 151 1.26 11.42 7.82
C ILE A 151 -0.12 10.76 7.67
N THR A 152 -0.76 11.00 6.54
CA THR A 152 -1.98 10.30 6.10
C THR A 152 -1.71 9.71 4.72
N HIS A 153 -0.87 8.69 4.64
CA HIS A 153 -0.34 8.26 3.35
C HIS A 153 -1.41 7.59 2.48
N PRO A 154 -1.31 7.73 1.15
CA PRO A 154 -2.39 7.39 0.23
C PRO A 154 -2.60 5.88 0.03
N TYR A 155 -1.66 5.02 0.43
CA TYR A 155 -1.85 3.58 0.32
C TYR A 155 -2.71 3.00 1.44
N SER A 156 -2.58 3.54 2.66
CA SER A 156 -3.23 2.97 3.84
C SER A 156 -4.67 3.41 3.97
N THR A 157 -5.51 2.49 4.44
CA THR A 157 -6.90 2.75 4.82
C THR A 157 -7.01 3.25 6.25
N ASN A 158 -5.93 3.26 7.04
CA ASN A 158 -5.93 3.73 8.42
C ASN A 158 -4.60 4.44 8.82
N SER A 159 -4.68 5.55 9.54
CA SER A 159 -3.49 6.34 9.89
C SER A 159 -2.72 5.87 11.14
N SER A 160 -3.25 4.92 11.92
CA SER A 160 -2.70 4.51 13.22
C SER A 160 -1.63 3.41 13.17
N GLU A 161 -1.46 2.69 12.07
CA GLU A 161 -0.36 1.70 11.90
C GLU A 161 1.00 2.35 11.58
N LEU A 162 1.03 3.67 11.49
CA LEU A 162 2.27 4.42 11.32
C LEU A 162 3.01 4.54 12.64
N ILE A 163 4.23 4.01 12.65
CA ILE A 163 5.16 4.13 13.76
C ILE A 163 6.16 5.24 13.42
N GLN A 164 6.19 6.27 14.24
CA GLN A 164 7.21 7.31 14.15
C GLN A 164 8.52 6.77 14.75
N VAL A 165 9.55 6.76 13.93
CA VAL A 165 10.91 6.34 14.32
C VAL A 165 11.79 7.57 14.55
N ASP A 166 12.87 7.40 15.29
CA ASP A 166 13.75 8.53 15.65
C ASP A 166 14.55 9.01 14.45
N SER A 167 15.08 8.08 13.65
CA SER A 167 15.79 8.40 12.42
C SER A 167 15.68 7.31 11.37
N ILE A 168 15.87 7.75 10.13
CA ILE A 168 16.13 6.92 8.96
C ILE A 168 17.38 7.54 8.31
N GLU A 169 18.47 6.79 8.32
CA GLU A 169 19.79 7.22 7.85
C GLU A 169 20.14 6.39 6.60
N GLU A 170 20.46 7.06 5.50
CA GLU A 170 20.95 6.43 4.26
C GLU A 170 22.44 6.73 4.10
N GLU A 171 23.24 5.69 3.91
CA GLU A 171 24.68 5.77 3.65
C GLU A 171 24.98 5.63 2.16
N ASP A 172 26.13 6.17 1.71
CA ASP A 172 26.55 6.16 0.31
C ASP A 172 26.71 4.76 -0.30
N ASP A 173 26.89 3.74 0.54
CA ASP A 173 27.03 2.34 0.13
C ASP A 173 25.68 1.61 -0.03
N GLY A 174 24.56 2.34 0.10
CA GLY A 174 23.20 1.82 0.01
C GLY A 174 22.69 1.17 1.31
N THR A 175 23.44 1.27 2.41
CA THR A 175 22.95 0.88 3.74
C THR A 175 21.92 1.89 4.23
N VAL A 176 20.78 1.37 4.69
CA VAL A 176 19.74 2.16 5.33
C VAL A 176 19.53 1.64 6.74
N THR A 177 19.59 2.56 7.71
CA THR A 177 19.39 2.28 9.12
C THR A 177 18.17 3.01 9.65
N ILE A 178 17.19 2.25 10.15
CA ILE A 178 16.01 2.74 10.85
C ILE A 178 16.25 2.57 12.36
N ARG A 179 16.04 3.62 13.16
CA ARG A 179 16.30 3.62 14.60
C ARG A 179 15.05 3.94 15.42
N LEU A 180 14.85 3.20 16.50
CA LEU A 180 13.84 3.50 17.52
C LEU A 180 14.41 3.17 18.91
N GLY A 181 14.80 4.20 19.66
CA GLY A 181 15.60 4.05 20.87
C GLY A 181 16.94 3.39 20.59
N ASP A 182 17.27 2.36 21.36
CA ASP A 182 18.49 1.56 21.18
C ASP A 182 18.36 0.50 20.07
N ASP A 183 17.15 0.30 19.53
CA ASP A 183 16.87 -0.72 18.54
C ASP A 183 17.08 -0.22 17.10
N VAL A 184 17.48 -1.15 16.23
CA VAL A 184 17.78 -0.86 14.83
C VAL A 184 17.21 -1.91 13.89
N MET A 185 16.80 -1.45 12.71
CA MET A 185 16.61 -2.27 11.53
C MET A 185 17.55 -1.76 10.44
N VAL A 186 18.40 -2.64 9.91
CA VAL A 186 19.39 -2.31 8.88
C VAL A 186 19.11 -3.16 7.66
N PHE A 187 18.98 -2.50 6.52
CA PHE A 187 18.94 -3.17 5.22
C PHE A 187 19.92 -2.52 4.26
N GLN A 188 20.36 -3.31 3.28
CA GLN A 188 21.27 -2.88 2.25
C GLN A 188 20.57 -2.95 0.90
N ILE A 189 20.66 -1.87 0.14
CA ILE A 189 20.12 -1.73 -1.20
C ILE A 189 21.28 -1.62 -2.17
N GLN A 190 21.28 -2.41 -3.24
CA GLN A 190 22.22 -2.22 -4.35
C GLN A 190 21.45 -2.10 -5.65
N ASN A 191 21.68 -1.00 -6.36
CA ASN A 191 21.08 -0.76 -7.66
C ASN A 191 21.96 -1.36 -8.75
N ASP A 192 21.38 -2.12 -9.67
CA ASP A 192 22.11 -2.51 -10.87
C ASP A 192 22.17 -1.30 -11.81
N VAL A 193 23.39 -0.84 -12.14
CA VAL A 193 23.66 0.44 -12.85
C VAL A 193 22.98 0.50 -14.23
N LYS A 194 22.53 -0.64 -14.76
CA LYS A 194 21.86 -0.75 -16.05
C LYS A 194 20.34 -0.69 -15.90
N CYS A 195 19.81 0.50 -15.61
CA CYS A 195 18.41 0.81 -15.86
C CYS A 195 18.10 0.56 -17.35
N LYS A 196 17.40 -0.53 -17.66
CA LYS A 196 16.81 -0.71 -18.99
C LYS A 196 15.66 0.29 -19.06
N GLY A 197 15.88 1.40 -19.76
CA GLY A 197 14.99 2.58 -19.77
C GLY A 197 13.51 2.26 -19.98
N GLU A 198 12.65 3.18 -19.52
CA GLU A 198 11.19 3.22 -19.65
C GLU A 198 10.55 1.87 -20.00
N THR A 199 10.46 0.98 -19.02
CA THR A 199 9.64 -0.21 -19.19
C THR A 199 8.19 0.26 -19.22
N LYS A 200 7.58 0.34 -20.41
CA LYS A 200 6.16 0.69 -20.56
C LYS A 200 5.32 -0.05 -19.52
N VAL A 201 4.43 0.67 -18.82
CA VAL A 201 3.48 0.17 -17.80
C VAL A 201 2.78 -1.15 -18.20
N THR A 202 2.62 -1.43 -19.50
CA THR A 202 2.10 -2.70 -20.02
C THR A 202 2.97 -3.94 -19.75
N LYS A 203 4.14 -3.82 -19.12
CA LYS A 203 4.97 -4.95 -18.64
C LYS A 203 5.01 -5.05 -17.10
N ASP A 204 4.20 -4.26 -16.39
CA ASP A 204 4.03 -4.38 -14.93
C ASP A 204 3.23 -5.62 -14.51
N PHE A 205 2.77 -6.44 -15.47
CA PHE A 205 1.71 -7.40 -15.26
C PHE A 205 1.99 -8.58 -14.33
N ASP A 206 3.21 -8.76 -13.79
CA ASP A 206 3.48 -10.00 -13.06
C ASP A 206 4.28 -9.95 -11.76
N LYS A 207 4.86 -8.84 -11.28
CA LYS A 207 5.93 -9.06 -10.29
C LYS A 207 6.01 -8.29 -8.99
N VAL A 208 5.71 -7.01 -8.89
CA VAL A 208 6.05 -6.32 -7.61
C VAL A 208 4.91 -5.48 -7.06
N THR A 209 4.04 -4.96 -7.90
CA THR A 209 2.81 -4.20 -7.57
C THR A 209 2.34 -3.73 -8.94
N GLY A 210 1.40 -4.47 -9.54
CA GLY A 210 1.05 -4.32 -10.95
C GLY A 210 0.44 -2.96 -11.31
N LYS A 211 -0.16 -2.89 -12.49
CA LYS A 211 -0.94 -1.70 -12.91
C LYS A 211 -2.05 -1.36 -11.90
N TYR A 212 -2.62 -2.39 -11.27
CA TYR A 212 -3.68 -2.28 -10.28
C TYR A 212 -3.23 -2.95 -8.98
N LEU A 213 -3.39 -2.23 -7.88
CA LEU A 213 -3.12 -2.72 -6.54
C LEU A 213 -4.33 -2.46 -5.65
N LYS A 214 -4.77 -3.48 -4.93
CA LYS A 214 -5.75 -3.35 -3.86
C LYS A 214 -5.01 -3.50 -2.53
N GLY A 215 -5.23 -2.61 -1.57
CA GLY A 215 -4.53 -2.68 -0.28
C GLY A 215 -5.41 -2.33 0.92
N THR A 216 -5.15 -2.90 2.09
CA THR A 216 -5.94 -2.66 3.31
C THR A 216 -5.12 -2.78 4.59
N ASN A 217 -5.56 -2.10 5.64
CA ASN A 217 -5.04 -2.23 7.01
C ASN A 217 -5.96 -3.09 7.90
N TYR A 218 -6.71 -3.99 7.29
CA TYR A 218 -7.61 -4.90 7.99
C TYR A 218 -6.99 -5.47 9.28
N PRO A 219 -7.70 -5.47 10.43
CA PRO A 219 -9.11 -5.11 10.61
C PRO A 219 -9.34 -3.67 11.10
N LEU A 220 -8.38 -2.77 10.88
CA LEU A 220 -8.51 -1.41 11.40
C LEU A 220 -9.63 -0.63 10.72
N PRO A 221 -10.34 0.25 11.46
CA PRO A 221 -11.39 1.07 10.89
C PRO A 221 -10.85 2.01 9.82
N PHE A 222 -11.68 2.39 8.86
CA PHE A 222 -11.25 3.34 7.84
C PHE A 222 -10.99 4.73 8.43
N ASP A 223 -9.76 5.23 8.27
CA ASP A 223 -9.34 6.59 8.61
C ASP A 223 -8.27 7.08 7.63
N TRP A 224 -8.71 7.89 6.66
CA TRP A 224 -7.81 8.56 5.71
C TRP A 224 -7.46 9.99 6.12
N GLY A 225 -7.69 10.36 7.38
CA GLY A 225 -7.37 11.68 7.93
C GLY A 225 -8.40 12.77 7.66
N CYS A 226 -9.59 12.44 7.15
CA CYS A 226 -10.60 13.46 6.83
C CYS A 226 -11.16 14.20 8.05
N GLY A 227 -11.02 13.65 9.26
CA GLY A 227 -11.29 14.39 10.49
C GLY A 227 -10.33 15.58 10.72
N LEU A 228 -9.11 15.51 10.17
CA LEU A 228 -8.11 16.58 10.23
C LEU A 228 -8.27 17.57 9.08
N PHE A 229 -8.49 17.07 7.86
CA PHE A 229 -8.55 17.91 6.67
C PHE A 229 -9.88 18.65 6.50
N GLY A 230 -10.96 18.07 7.03
CA GLY A 230 -12.31 18.57 6.81
C GLY A 230 -12.69 18.57 5.31
N SER A 231 -13.68 19.37 4.95
CA SER A 231 -14.17 19.50 3.57
C SER A 231 -13.30 20.41 2.69
N GLN A 232 -12.17 20.92 3.20
CA GLN A 232 -11.29 21.81 2.43
C GLN A 232 -10.47 21.04 1.38
N VAL A 233 -10.22 19.75 1.65
CA VAL A 233 -9.55 18.86 0.71
C VAL A 233 -10.59 18.08 -0.09
N SER A 234 -10.50 18.14 -1.42
CA SER A 234 -11.52 17.65 -2.35
C SER A 234 -11.93 16.20 -2.13
N PHE A 235 -10.98 15.31 -1.85
CA PHE A 235 -11.30 13.90 -1.61
C PHE A 235 -12.09 13.70 -0.31
N CYS A 236 -11.84 14.51 0.72
CA CYS A 236 -12.59 14.43 1.98
C CYS A 236 -14.00 14.99 1.86
N GLU A 237 -14.18 16.06 1.08
CA GLU A 237 -15.51 16.55 0.71
C GLU A 237 -16.33 15.45 0.02
N LEU A 238 -15.73 14.76 -0.96
CA LEU A 238 -16.40 13.68 -1.68
C LEU A 238 -16.73 12.50 -0.75
N LEU A 239 -15.76 12.05 0.07
CA LEU A 239 -15.95 10.94 1.01
C LEU A 239 -17.01 11.22 2.07
N ASN A 240 -17.26 12.48 2.42
CA ASN A 240 -18.31 12.85 3.37
C ASN A 240 -19.69 12.33 2.94
N GLY A 241 -19.98 12.32 1.63
CA GLY A 241 -21.22 11.78 1.07
C GLY A 241 -21.39 10.27 1.22
N PHE A 242 -20.32 9.54 1.54
CA PHE A 242 -20.28 8.07 1.62
C PHE A 242 -20.02 7.52 3.03
N GLN A 243 -19.83 8.39 4.03
CA GLN A 243 -19.48 7.97 5.40
C GLN A 243 -20.46 6.97 6.00
N CYS A 244 -21.77 7.15 5.76
CA CYS A 244 -22.78 6.22 6.24
C CYS A 244 -22.65 4.82 5.63
N GLU A 245 -22.23 4.70 4.37
CA GLU A 245 -22.05 3.40 3.71
C GLU A 245 -20.74 2.74 4.16
N ILE A 246 -19.67 3.52 4.28
CA ILE A 246 -18.37 3.04 4.80
C ILE A 246 -18.50 2.55 6.25
N ALA A 247 -19.22 3.30 7.10
CA ALA A 247 -19.44 2.90 8.48
C ALA A 247 -20.26 1.59 8.60
N ARG A 248 -21.19 1.33 7.66
CA ARG A 248 -21.99 0.10 7.65
C ARG A 248 -21.19 -1.16 7.36
N VAL A 249 -20.07 -1.05 6.64
CA VAL A 249 -19.18 -2.18 6.37
C VAL A 249 -18.09 -2.35 7.44
N GLY A 250 -18.20 -1.62 8.57
CA GLY A 250 -17.36 -1.87 9.75
C GLY A 250 -15.87 -1.62 9.57
N GLY A 251 -15.46 -0.88 8.53
CA GLY A 251 -14.04 -0.69 8.20
C GLY A 251 -13.51 -1.63 7.12
N ASP A 252 -14.34 -2.49 6.53
CA ASP A 252 -13.99 -3.30 5.36
C ASP A 252 -13.83 -2.44 4.10
N VAL A 253 -12.69 -1.75 4.03
CA VAL A 253 -12.31 -0.84 2.96
C VAL A 253 -10.92 -1.23 2.47
N CYS A 254 -10.73 -1.15 1.16
CA CYS A 254 -9.42 -1.18 0.53
C CYS A 254 -9.14 0.11 -0.23
N THR A 255 -7.88 0.51 -0.30
CA THR A 255 -7.42 1.40 -1.36
C THR A 255 -7.36 0.63 -2.67
N VAL A 256 -7.70 1.31 -3.77
CA VAL A 256 -7.57 0.80 -5.13
C VAL A 256 -6.65 1.76 -5.87
N THR A 257 -5.42 1.33 -6.09
CA THR A 257 -4.36 2.13 -6.68
C THR A 257 -4.12 1.70 -8.12
N THR A 258 -4.09 2.68 -9.02
CA THR A 258 -3.71 2.51 -10.42
C THR A 258 -2.39 3.22 -10.67
N THR A 259 -1.39 2.48 -11.14
CA THR A 259 -0.11 3.03 -11.59
C THR A 259 -0.28 3.66 -12.97
N THR A 260 -0.05 4.96 -13.08
CA THR A 260 -0.22 5.73 -14.32
C THR A 260 1.09 5.85 -15.09
N ILE A 261 2.21 5.98 -14.38
CA ILE A 261 3.58 6.03 -14.91
C ILE A 261 4.43 5.13 -14.01
N SER A 262 5.33 4.34 -14.61
CA SER A 262 6.31 3.54 -13.87
C SER A 262 7.63 3.47 -14.63
N GLU A 263 8.71 3.80 -13.93
CA GLU A 263 10.08 3.46 -14.27
C GLU A 263 10.58 2.43 -13.27
N ARG A 264 11.34 1.43 -13.75
CA ARG A 264 11.79 0.29 -12.94
C ARG A 264 13.22 -0.06 -13.30
N CYS A 265 14.06 -0.25 -12.29
CA CYS A 265 15.42 -0.75 -12.46
C CYS A 265 15.63 -1.96 -11.53
N PRO A 266 16.22 -3.06 -12.02
CA PRO A 266 16.59 -4.17 -11.16
C PRO A 266 17.49 -3.70 -10.01
N ALA A 267 17.23 -4.23 -8.83
CA ALA A 267 18.00 -3.97 -7.63
C ALA A 267 18.13 -5.25 -6.79
N THR A 268 18.93 -5.18 -5.74
CA THR A 268 18.92 -6.16 -4.66
C THR A 268 18.59 -5.45 -3.35
N MET A 269 17.87 -6.16 -2.49
CA MET A 269 17.56 -5.70 -1.14
C MET A 269 17.90 -6.81 -0.17
N LYS A 270 18.61 -6.48 0.92
CA LYS A 270 19.01 -7.45 1.93
C LYS A 270 18.77 -6.91 3.32
N ILE A 271 18.12 -7.68 4.18
CA ILE A 271 18.01 -7.38 5.61
C ILE A 271 19.32 -7.81 6.27
N VAL A 272 20.07 -6.84 6.79
CA VAL A 272 21.39 -7.06 7.39
C VAL A 272 21.27 -7.34 8.88
N ASN A 273 20.46 -6.54 9.58
CA ASN A 273 20.28 -6.66 11.02
C ASN A 273 18.88 -6.19 11.43
N MET A 274 18.36 -6.76 12.51
CA MET A 274 17.14 -6.31 13.14
C MET A 274 17.17 -6.67 14.63
N THR A 275 16.93 -5.69 15.51
CA THR A 275 16.99 -5.85 16.97
C THR A 275 15.68 -5.44 17.66
N GLY A 276 15.52 -5.90 18.91
CA GLY A 276 14.42 -5.59 19.83
C GLY A 276 13.06 -5.34 19.18
N VAL A 277 12.56 -4.11 19.30
CA VAL A 277 11.21 -3.73 18.86
C VAL A 277 10.92 -4.09 17.40
N PHE A 278 11.89 -3.97 16.49
CA PHE A 278 11.70 -4.32 15.08
C PHE A 278 11.53 -5.83 14.90
N ARG A 279 12.27 -6.65 15.67
CA ARG A 279 12.09 -8.12 15.67
C ARG A 279 10.75 -8.53 16.24
N GLU A 280 10.26 -7.81 17.26
CA GLU A 280 8.97 -8.10 17.88
C GLU A 280 7.80 -7.72 16.97
N MET A 281 7.90 -6.60 16.26
CA MET A 281 6.85 -6.09 15.38
C MET A 281 6.77 -6.84 14.04
N ILE A 282 7.89 -7.37 13.56
CA ILE A 282 7.99 -8.06 12.26
C ILE A 282 8.79 -9.37 12.40
N PRO A 283 8.33 -10.32 13.24
CA PRO A 283 9.11 -11.49 13.62
C PRO A 283 9.43 -12.41 12.43
N PHE A 284 8.53 -12.47 11.45
CA PHE A 284 8.73 -13.26 10.24
C PHE A 284 9.83 -12.72 9.32
N LEU A 285 10.31 -11.48 9.49
CA LEU A 285 11.52 -10.98 8.81
C LEU A 285 12.79 -11.18 9.65
N ALA A 286 12.65 -11.46 10.95
CA ALA A 286 13.78 -11.66 11.87
C ALA A 286 14.40 -13.06 11.75
N GLU A 287 13.61 -13.99 11.23
CA GLU A 287 13.90 -15.42 11.13
C GLU A 287 14.12 -15.87 9.67
N THR A 288 14.13 -14.95 8.70
CA THR A 288 14.20 -15.28 7.29
C THR A 288 15.58 -15.73 6.83
N VAL A 289 15.59 -16.92 6.25
CA VAL A 289 16.67 -17.42 5.41
C VAL A 289 16.02 -17.78 4.06
N PRO A 290 16.34 -17.08 2.96
CA PRO A 290 17.36 -16.03 2.83
C PRO A 290 16.92 -14.67 3.38
N ASN A 291 17.90 -13.89 3.87
CA ASN A 291 17.72 -12.49 4.26
C ASN A 291 17.87 -11.52 3.08
N GLU A 292 18.02 -12.06 1.87
CA GLU A 292 18.09 -11.32 0.61
C GLU A 292 16.78 -11.52 -0.15
N SER A 293 16.31 -10.45 -0.77
CA SER A 293 15.13 -10.47 -1.63
C SER A 293 15.40 -11.37 -2.84
N PHE A 294 14.45 -12.23 -3.21
CA PHE A 294 14.57 -13.00 -4.44
C PHE A 294 14.25 -12.15 -5.69
N GLU A 295 13.63 -10.99 -5.49
CA GLU A 295 13.36 -9.98 -6.49
C GLU A 295 13.30 -8.62 -5.80
N ALA A 296 14.02 -7.63 -6.32
CA ALA A 296 13.90 -6.25 -5.89
C ALA A 296 14.08 -5.30 -7.07
N GLU A 297 13.42 -4.15 -6.97
CA GLU A 297 13.43 -3.15 -8.02
C GLU A 297 13.38 -1.75 -7.41
N LEU A 298 14.23 -0.86 -7.92
CA LEU A 298 14.03 0.57 -7.79
C LEU A 298 12.85 0.97 -8.67
N VAL A 299 11.90 1.70 -8.12
CA VAL A 299 10.68 2.17 -8.77
C VAL A 299 10.57 3.69 -8.66
N ASP A 300 10.20 4.32 -9.76
CA ASP A 300 9.70 5.68 -9.79
C ASP A 300 8.31 5.66 -10.43
N ARG A 301 7.29 5.99 -9.66
CA ARG A 301 5.90 5.76 -10.02
C ARG A 301 5.01 6.93 -9.71
N HIS A 302 4.05 7.12 -10.60
CA HIS A 302 2.87 7.94 -10.35
C HIS A 302 1.66 7.05 -10.17
N HIS A 303 0.86 7.37 -9.17
CA HIS A 303 -0.31 6.62 -8.79
C HIS A 303 -1.53 7.51 -8.72
N SER A 304 -2.65 6.97 -9.17
CA SER A 304 -3.98 7.45 -8.82
C SER A 304 -4.61 6.43 -7.88
N THR A 305 -5.18 6.85 -6.75
CA THR A 305 -5.76 5.94 -5.77
C THR A 305 -7.15 6.37 -5.36
N GLY A 306 -8.00 5.38 -5.16
CA GLY A 306 -9.36 5.51 -4.66
C GLY A 306 -9.63 4.49 -3.57
N ILE A 307 -10.90 4.23 -3.27
CA ILE A 307 -11.30 3.20 -2.32
C ILE A 307 -12.36 2.26 -2.90
N ALA A 308 -12.43 1.04 -2.37
CA ALA A 308 -13.50 0.08 -2.62
C ALA A 308 -14.03 -0.50 -1.29
N TYR A 309 -15.35 -0.68 -1.20
CA TYR A 309 -16.03 -1.25 -0.03
C TYR A 309 -17.39 -1.93 -0.39
N PRO A 310 -17.79 -3.02 0.29
CA PRO A 310 -16.93 -3.85 1.14
C PRO A 310 -15.77 -4.45 0.32
N CYS A 311 -14.61 -4.61 0.94
CA CYS A 311 -13.42 -5.10 0.25
C CYS A 311 -13.24 -6.61 0.34
N LEU A 312 -13.25 -7.14 1.56
CA LEU A 312 -12.93 -8.53 1.90
C LEU A 312 -14.16 -9.39 2.15
N THR A 313 -15.28 -8.78 2.54
CA THR A 313 -16.56 -9.45 2.76
C THR A 313 -17.44 -9.28 1.52
N THR A 314 -17.79 -10.38 0.85
CA THR A 314 -18.71 -10.36 -0.31
C THR A 314 -19.79 -11.39 -0.16
#